data_AF-A0AAW2J5J9-F1
#
_entry.id   AF-A0AAW2J5J9-F1
#
_cell.length_a   1.000
_cell.length_b   1.000
_cell.length_c   1.000
_cell.angle_alpha   90.00
_cell.angle_beta   90.00
_cell.angle_gamma   90.00
#
_symmetry.space_group_name_H-M   'P 1'
#
loop_
_entity.id
_entity.type
_entity.pdbx_description
1 polymer ?
#
loop_
_entity_poly.entity_id
_entity_poly.type
_entity_poly.pdbx_seq_one_letter_code
_entity_poly.pdbx_strand_id
1 'polypeptide(L)'
;MEDVIEGGPWLYLGQPIVLQKWEPGMVLRKLKHTEVPVWIKLRHLPVELWTTEGLSTVASGIGRPLYPDAITRACTRLDFARVCVMLNVSSKLPKHVVIMMPNELGGESACKVDVEYEWLPPKCTGCSSLGHSTKECPLSKPTKPLVSIFVRKSMPSTLAAPELKRREQVPKIIHPETEVDRGSEEMLGHDRDKALRCFPMLNTAIWNVRGLNRRDHQVAVRDLVSEFRLQFIALLETRVLQSNVTRIQSGVLSRWRWFVDYAGPGNRIWIAWNDELIDVDILNVGTQFVHCRVHVQDLHETILITVVYGANDVSARRELWQGLIDLAVTVGNVP
;
A
#
# COMPACT_ATOMS: atom_id res chain seq x y z
N MET A 1 -5.54 -18.52 5.87
CA MET A 1 -5.98 -17.29 5.16
C MET A 1 -7.05 -16.55 5.95
N GLU A 2 -8.06 -17.22 6.50
CA GLU A 2 -8.98 -16.59 7.45
C GLU A 2 -8.24 -15.89 8.59
N ASP A 3 -7.16 -16.47 9.12
CA ASP A 3 -6.23 -15.88 10.10
C ASP A 3 -5.73 -14.48 9.73
N VAL A 4 -5.55 -14.18 8.44
CA VAL A 4 -5.13 -12.84 7.97
C VAL A 4 -6.30 -11.86 7.98
N ILE A 5 -7.52 -12.33 7.75
CA ILE A 5 -8.75 -11.52 7.81
C ILE A 5 -9.18 -11.33 9.30
N GLU A 6 -8.90 -12.32 10.14
CA GLU A 6 -9.18 -12.37 11.58
C GLU A 6 -8.09 -11.73 12.47
N GLY A 7 -6.89 -11.49 11.95
CA GLY A 7 -5.74 -11.01 12.73
C GLY A 7 -5.89 -9.60 13.30
N GLY A 8 -6.60 -8.69 12.61
CA GLY A 8 -6.84 -7.34 13.11
C GLY A 8 -7.06 -6.26 12.04
N PRO A 9 -7.07 -4.97 12.44
CA PRO A 9 -6.94 -3.85 11.52
C PRO A 9 -5.48 -3.72 11.09
N TRP A 10 -5.16 -4.15 9.87
CA TRP A 10 -3.81 -4.10 9.32
C TRP A 10 -3.36 -2.65 9.11
N LEU A 11 -2.17 -2.28 9.59
CA LEU A 11 -1.61 -0.94 9.42
C LEU A 11 -0.54 -0.96 8.32
N TYR A 12 -0.63 -0.04 7.36
CA TYR A 12 0.41 0.29 6.41
C TYR A 12 0.85 1.75 6.64
N LEU A 13 2.11 1.98 7.00
CA LEU A 13 2.62 3.30 7.39
C LEU A 13 1.77 3.99 8.49
N GLY A 14 1.28 3.19 9.45
CA GLY A 14 0.35 3.65 10.51
C GLY A 14 -1.08 3.93 10.04
N GLN A 15 -1.38 3.86 8.74
CA GLN A 15 -2.73 3.99 8.20
C GLN A 15 -3.41 2.62 8.11
N PRO A 16 -4.59 2.41 8.72
CA PRO A 16 -5.30 1.15 8.62
C PRO A 16 -5.85 0.90 7.21
N ILE A 17 -5.57 -0.30 6.70
CA ILE A 17 -6.07 -0.79 5.40
C ILE A 17 -7.25 -1.74 5.62
N VAL A 18 -8.30 -1.55 4.81
CA VAL A 18 -9.46 -2.45 4.78
C VAL A 18 -9.15 -3.63 3.86
N LEU A 19 -9.01 -4.83 4.43
CA LEU A 19 -8.93 -6.06 3.64
C LEU A 19 -10.33 -6.51 3.21
N GLN A 20 -10.46 -6.92 1.95
CA GLN A 20 -11.66 -7.54 1.40
C GLN A 20 -11.25 -8.87 0.73
N LYS A 21 -11.97 -9.96 1.03
CA LYS A 21 -11.77 -11.26 0.38
C LYS A 21 -12.05 -11.12 -1.12
N TRP A 22 -11.12 -11.57 -1.97
CA TRP A 22 -11.31 -11.57 -3.41
C TRP A 22 -12.29 -12.67 -3.81
N GLU A 23 -13.21 -12.36 -4.72
CA GLU A 23 -14.20 -13.28 -5.25
C GLU A 23 -14.25 -13.20 -6.79
N PRO A 24 -14.52 -14.32 -7.51
CA PRO A 24 -14.64 -14.30 -8.97
C PRO A 24 -15.72 -13.32 -9.45
N GLY A 25 -15.34 -12.43 -10.38
CA GLY A 25 -16.23 -11.37 -10.88
C GLY A 25 -16.19 -10.06 -10.08
N MET A 26 -15.47 -9.98 -8.96
CA MET A 26 -15.29 -8.73 -8.21
C MET A 26 -14.60 -7.65 -9.07
N VAL A 27 -15.28 -6.51 -9.26
CA VAL A 27 -14.77 -5.41 -10.10
C VAL A 27 -14.05 -4.37 -9.24
N LEU A 28 -12.77 -4.14 -9.52
CA LEU A 28 -11.94 -3.11 -8.87
C LEU A 28 -12.37 -1.69 -9.27
N ARG A 29 -13.46 -1.21 -8.68
CA ARG A 29 -13.92 0.19 -8.77
C ARG A 29 -13.40 0.98 -7.57
N LYS A 30 -13.27 2.32 -7.68
CA LYS A 30 -13.13 3.16 -6.48
C LYS A 30 -14.36 2.92 -5.59
N LEU A 31 -14.13 2.37 -4.40
CA LEU A 31 -15.17 1.78 -3.58
C LEU A 31 -16.06 2.88 -2.99
N LYS A 32 -17.29 3.00 -3.49
CA LYS A 32 -18.40 3.71 -2.82
C LYS A 32 -18.95 2.87 -1.66
N HIS A 33 -18.07 2.20 -0.93
CA HIS A 33 -18.43 1.37 0.21
C HIS A 33 -18.94 2.28 1.33
N THR A 34 -20.24 2.23 1.59
CA THR A 34 -20.83 2.74 2.84
C THR A 34 -20.63 1.77 3.99
N GLU A 35 -20.14 0.56 3.71
CA GLU A 35 -19.94 -0.53 4.64
C GLU A 35 -18.46 -0.92 4.72
N VAL A 36 -17.92 -1.06 5.92
CA VAL A 36 -16.54 -1.48 6.16
C VAL A 36 -16.46 -2.49 7.32
N PRO A 37 -15.58 -3.51 7.24
CA PRO A 37 -15.26 -4.35 8.38
C PRO A 37 -14.49 -3.54 9.42
N VAL A 38 -15.00 -3.51 10.65
CA VAL A 38 -14.42 -2.77 11.78
C VAL A 38 -14.40 -3.68 12.99
N TRP A 39 -13.30 -3.63 13.73
CA TRP A 39 -13.18 -4.29 15.02
C TRP A 39 -13.81 -3.44 16.12
N ILE A 40 -14.67 -4.09 16.91
CA ILE A 40 -15.31 -3.52 18.09
C ILE A 40 -14.94 -4.32 19.34
N LYS A 41 -14.96 -3.66 20.49
CA LYS A 41 -14.90 -4.28 21.82
C LYS A 41 -16.24 -4.11 22.50
N LEU A 42 -16.81 -5.22 22.93
CA LEU A 42 -18.03 -5.31 23.72
C LEU A 42 -17.63 -5.43 25.20
N ARG A 43 -17.80 -4.34 25.96
CA ARG A 43 -17.55 -4.31 27.40
C ARG A 43 -18.84 -4.56 28.19
N HIS A 44 -18.68 -5.12 29.39
CA HIS A 44 -19.81 -5.46 30.26
C HIS A 44 -20.76 -6.50 29.64
N LEU A 45 -20.24 -7.37 28.78
CA LEU A 45 -20.98 -8.46 28.15
C LEU A 45 -21.20 -9.63 29.15
N PRO A 46 -22.45 -10.01 29.47
CA PRO A 46 -22.76 -11.16 30.33
C PRO A 46 -22.13 -12.45 29.82
N VAL A 47 -21.66 -13.32 30.73
CA VAL A 47 -20.86 -14.52 30.43
C VAL A 47 -21.65 -15.50 29.55
N GLU A 48 -22.96 -15.55 29.70
CA GLU A 48 -23.92 -16.36 28.93
C GLU A 48 -23.88 -16.03 27.43
N LEU A 49 -23.48 -14.80 27.08
CA LEU A 49 -23.39 -14.31 25.70
C LEU A 49 -21.99 -14.46 25.07
N TRP A 50 -21.02 -15.08 25.76
CA TRP A 50 -19.69 -15.41 25.20
C TRP A 50 -19.71 -16.67 24.31
N THR A 51 -20.85 -16.98 23.72
CA THR A 51 -21.03 -18.02 22.71
C THR A 51 -21.00 -17.40 21.31
N THR A 52 -20.72 -18.19 20.26
CA THR A 52 -20.75 -17.68 18.87
C THR A 52 -22.12 -17.08 18.50
N GLU A 53 -23.20 -17.65 19.02
CA GLU A 53 -24.57 -17.15 18.83
C GLU A 53 -24.82 -15.87 19.64
N GLY A 54 -24.46 -15.84 20.93
CA GLY A 54 -24.59 -14.65 21.78
C GLY A 54 -23.82 -13.45 21.23
N LEU A 55 -22.55 -13.64 20.87
CA LEU A 55 -21.70 -12.62 20.25
C LEU A 55 -22.27 -12.12 18.92
N SER A 56 -22.82 -13.01 18.10
CA SER A 56 -23.47 -12.64 16.83
C SER A 56 -24.75 -11.84 17.06
N THR A 57 -25.55 -12.22 18.05
CA THR A 57 -26.77 -11.50 18.46
C THR A 57 -26.43 -10.08 18.94
N VAL A 58 -25.44 -9.92 19.83
CA VAL A 58 -25.02 -8.59 20.31
C VAL A 58 -24.50 -7.72 19.16
N ALA A 59 -23.63 -8.27 18.33
CA ALA A 59 -23.04 -7.57 17.20
C ALA A 59 -24.08 -7.19 16.12
N SER A 60 -25.15 -7.97 15.94
CA SER A 60 -26.22 -7.66 14.98
C SER A 60 -26.95 -6.35 15.27
N GLY A 61 -26.96 -5.88 16.53
CA GLY A 61 -27.48 -4.56 16.91
C GLY A 61 -26.60 -3.38 16.49
N ILE A 62 -25.43 -3.65 15.89
CA ILE A 62 -24.40 -2.66 15.54
C ILE A 62 -24.09 -2.70 14.03
N GLY A 63 -24.09 -3.88 13.42
CA GLY A 63 -23.89 -4.12 12.00
C GLY A 63 -23.96 -5.62 11.69
N ARG A 64 -23.51 -6.07 10.52
CA ARG A 64 -23.50 -7.51 10.21
C ARG A 64 -22.26 -8.18 10.84
N PRO A 65 -22.39 -9.12 11.81
CA PRO A 65 -21.24 -9.81 12.39
C PRO A 65 -20.47 -10.59 11.32
N LEU A 66 -19.15 -10.72 11.54
CA LEU A 66 -18.27 -11.52 10.68
C LEU A 66 -17.60 -12.63 11.48
N TYR A 67 -16.83 -12.30 12.52
CA TYR A 67 -16.08 -13.26 13.35
C TYR A 67 -15.59 -12.61 14.66
N PRO A 68 -15.54 -13.35 15.79
CA PRO A 68 -14.78 -12.96 16.97
C PRO A 68 -13.27 -13.20 16.76
N ASP A 69 -12.40 -12.53 17.52
CA ASP A 69 -10.96 -12.84 17.50
C ASP A 69 -10.64 -14.14 18.26
N ALA A 70 -9.40 -14.62 18.14
CA ALA A 70 -8.98 -15.91 18.71
C ALA A 70 -9.09 -15.95 20.25
N ILE A 71 -8.80 -14.84 20.94
CA ILE A 71 -8.87 -14.75 22.41
C ILE A 71 -10.31 -14.85 22.88
N THR A 72 -11.21 -14.10 22.22
CA THR A 72 -12.66 -14.13 22.46
C THR A 72 -13.25 -15.50 22.14
N ARG A 73 -12.89 -16.08 21.00
CA ARG A 73 -13.34 -17.41 20.54
C ARG A 73 -12.92 -18.54 21.49
N ALA A 74 -11.73 -18.44 22.08
CA ALA A 74 -11.23 -19.39 23.08
C ALA A 74 -11.68 -19.07 24.51
N CYS A 75 -12.41 -17.97 24.74
CA CYS A 75 -12.84 -17.48 26.07
C CYS A 75 -11.70 -17.34 27.10
N THR A 76 -10.45 -17.14 26.63
CA THR A 76 -9.24 -17.15 27.49
C THR A 76 -9.05 -15.88 28.31
N ARG A 77 -9.74 -14.79 27.94
CA ARG A 77 -9.82 -13.53 28.68
C ARG A 77 -11.22 -12.95 28.55
N LEU A 78 -11.79 -12.49 29.67
CA LEU A 78 -13.18 -12.01 29.73
C LEU A 78 -13.31 -10.48 29.91
N ASP A 79 -12.21 -9.73 29.73
CA ASP A 79 -12.15 -8.27 29.93
C ASP A 79 -13.07 -7.47 28.99
N PHE A 80 -13.23 -7.97 27.76
CA PHE A 80 -14.11 -7.48 26.70
C PHE A 80 -14.13 -8.53 25.58
N ALA A 81 -15.28 -8.74 24.94
CA ALA A 81 -15.35 -9.57 23.75
C ALA A 81 -14.99 -8.75 22.51
N ARG A 82 -14.11 -9.25 21.65
CA ARG A 82 -13.61 -8.55 20.46
C ARG A 82 -14.13 -9.20 19.18
N VAL A 83 -14.90 -8.43 18.40
CA VAL A 83 -15.65 -8.93 17.25
C VAL A 83 -15.42 -8.02 16.03
N CYS A 84 -15.24 -8.60 14.86
CA CYS A 84 -15.25 -7.88 13.60
C CYS A 84 -16.67 -7.83 13.03
N VAL A 85 -17.13 -6.63 12.69
CA VAL A 85 -18.49 -6.35 12.23
C VAL A 85 -18.41 -5.51 10.96
N MET A 86 -19.18 -5.88 9.94
CA MET A 86 -19.40 -5.04 8.76
C MET A 86 -20.36 -3.91 9.13
N LEU A 87 -19.79 -2.73 9.38
CA LEU A 87 -20.52 -1.54 9.81
C LEU A 87 -20.90 -0.67 8.62
N ASN A 88 -22.18 -0.33 8.50
CA ASN A 88 -22.61 0.74 7.61
C ASN A 88 -22.26 2.10 8.25
N VAL A 89 -21.06 2.61 7.99
CA VAL A 89 -20.53 3.82 8.62
C VAL A 89 -21.31 5.07 8.26
N SER A 90 -22.11 5.09 7.19
CA SER A 90 -23.01 6.21 6.90
C SER A 90 -24.11 6.40 7.95
N SER A 91 -24.44 5.35 8.70
CA SER A 91 -25.43 5.37 9.78
C SER A 91 -24.92 6.04 11.08
N LYS A 92 -25.81 6.18 12.08
CA LYS A 92 -25.47 6.61 13.44
C LYS A 92 -25.01 5.40 14.25
N LEU A 93 -23.69 5.23 14.38
CA LEU A 93 -23.10 4.15 15.15
C LEU A 93 -23.45 4.24 16.65
N PRO A 94 -23.98 3.17 17.29
CA PRO A 94 -24.36 3.18 18.70
C PRO A 94 -23.12 3.12 19.62
N LYS A 95 -23.18 3.75 20.80
CA LYS A 95 -22.13 3.61 21.84
C LYS A 95 -22.39 2.49 22.84
N HIS A 96 -23.59 1.94 22.84
CA HIS A 96 -24.01 0.83 23.67
C HIS A 96 -25.13 0.06 22.97
N VAL A 97 -25.25 -1.23 23.26
CA VAL A 97 -26.39 -2.08 22.90
C VAL A 97 -27.12 -2.45 24.18
N VAL A 98 -28.45 -2.48 24.12
CA VAL A 98 -29.29 -2.98 25.22
C VAL A 98 -29.84 -4.34 24.82
N ILE A 99 -29.72 -5.33 25.69
CA ILE A 99 -30.09 -6.73 25.47
C ILE A 99 -31.05 -7.13 26.58
N MET A 100 -32.20 -7.69 26.23
CA MET A 100 -33.09 -8.30 27.22
C MET A 100 -32.58 -9.70 27.54
N MET A 101 -32.29 -9.95 28.82
CA MET A 101 -31.88 -11.24 29.35
C MET A 101 -32.99 -11.77 30.28
N PRO A 102 -33.25 -13.10 30.31
CA PRO A 102 -34.22 -13.66 31.25
C PRO A 102 -33.73 -13.54 32.70
N ASN A 103 -34.62 -13.11 33.59
CA ASN A 103 -34.38 -13.01 35.02
C ASN A 103 -34.68 -14.33 35.74
N GLU A 104 -34.07 -14.51 36.91
CA GLU A 104 -34.37 -15.61 37.86
C GLU A 104 -35.85 -15.68 38.27
N LEU A 105 -36.58 -14.56 38.18
CA LEU A 105 -38.01 -14.41 38.47
C LEU A 105 -38.92 -14.62 37.24
N GLY A 106 -38.38 -15.06 36.09
CA GLY A 106 -39.14 -15.37 34.88
C GLY A 106 -39.60 -14.17 34.04
N GLY A 107 -39.10 -12.96 34.34
CA GLY A 107 -39.27 -11.76 33.51
C GLY A 107 -38.01 -11.45 32.67
N GLU A 108 -37.93 -10.25 32.09
CA GLU A 108 -36.76 -9.76 31.35
C GLU A 108 -36.03 -8.64 32.10
N SER A 109 -34.71 -8.54 31.95
CA SER A 109 -33.88 -7.42 32.41
C SER A 109 -33.00 -6.88 31.29
N ALA A 110 -32.89 -5.55 31.23
CA ALA A 110 -32.10 -4.83 30.25
C ALA A 110 -30.62 -4.78 30.66
N CYS A 111 -29.80 -5.67 30.12
CA CYS A 111 -28.35 -5.56 30.17
C CYS A 111 -27.86 -4.49 29.18
N LYS A 112 -26.93 -3.62 29.61
CA LYS A 112 -26.29 -2.61 28.76
C LYS A 112 -24.84 -3.00 28.48
N VAL A 113 -24.56 -3.39 27.24
CA VAL A 113 -23.20 -3.68 26.72
C VAL A 113 -22.64 -2.40 26.11
N ASP A 114 -21.43 -1.99 26.50
CA ASP A 114 -20.77 -0.80 25.95
C ASP A 114 -19.92 -1.16 24.72
N VAL A 115 -19.91 -0.28 23.72
CA VAL A 115 -19.28 -0.52 22.40
C VAL A 115 -18.15 0.48 22.16
N GLU A 116 -16.91 -0.03 22.15
CA GLU A 116 -15.75 0.71 21.66
C GLU A 116 -15.41 0.28 20.23
N TYR A 117 -15.21 1.26 19.34
CA TYR A 117 -14.73 1.03 17.97
C TYR A 117 -13.22 1.20 17.94
N GLU A 118 -12.46 0.19 17.50
CA GLU A 118 -10.99 0.30 17.46
C GLU A 118 -10.51 1.32 16.42
N TRP A 119 -11.24 1.44 15.31
CA TRP A 119 -11.01 2.45 14.29
C TRP A 119 -12.28 2.71 13.47
N LEU A 120 -12.41 3.92 12.92
CA LEU A 120 -13.44 4.29 11.94
C LEU A 120 -12.83 5.14 10.82
N PRO A 121 -13.17 4.89 9.54
CA PRO A 121 -12.61 5.64 8.42
C PRO A 121 -13.02 7.12 8.41
N PRO A 122 -12.11 8.04 8.03
CA PRO A 122 -12.48 9.42 7.80
C PRO A 122 -13.47 9.51 6.64
N LYS A 123 -14.57 10.24 6.88
CA LYS A 123 -15.61 10.54 5.88
C LYS A 123 -15.31 11.88 5.22
N CYS A 124 -15.22 11.91 3.89
CA CYS A 124 -15.15 13.18 3.16
C CYS A 124 -16.56 13.77 2.97
N THR A 125 -16.83 14.94 3.56
CA THR A 125 -18.13 15.62 3.44
C THR A 125 -18.39 16.17 2.02
N GLY A 126 -17.36 16.34 1.20
CA GLY A 126 -17.47 16.85 -0.17
C GLY A 126 -17.73 15.79 -1.26
N CYS A 127 -17.70 14.49 -0.93
CA CYS A 127 -17.94 13.43 -1.91
C CYS A 127 -18.61 12.16 -1.34
N SER A 128 -18.90 12.11 -0.04
CA SER A 128 -19.55 10.99 0.66
C SER A 128 -18.85 9.64 0.48
N SER A 129 -17.52 9.65 0.31
CA SER A 129 -16.70 8.44 0.29
C SER A 129 -15.65 8.46 1.40
N LEU A 130 -15.10 7.28 1.68
CA LEU A 130 -14.25 7.00 2.83
C LEU A 130 -12.76 7.14 2.50
N GLY A 131 -11.94 7.29 3.53
CA GLY A 131 -10.48 7.19 3.43
C GLY A 131 -9.75 8.47 3.01
N HIS A 132 -10.40 9.63 3.08
CA HIS A 132 -9.71 10.94 2.96
C HIS A 132 -10.50 12.06 3.65
N SER A 133 -9.81 13.14 4.00
CA SER A 133 -10.43 14.36 4.54
C SER A 133 -11.06 15.21 3.43
N THR A 134 -12.03 16.07 3.76
CA THR A 134 -12.63 17.01 2.80
C THR A 134 -11.59 17.93 2.14
N LYS A 135 -10.49 18.24 2.85
CA LYS A 135 -9.34 19.01 2.32
C LYS A 135 -8.57 18.29 1.21
N GLU A 136 -8.62 16.97 1.17
CA GLU A 136 -7.90 16.11 0.22
C GLU A 136 -8.79 15.62 -0.92
N CYS A 137 -10.06 16.02 -0.93
CA CYS A 137 -11.08 15.51 -1.83
C CYS A 137 -10.69 15.70 -3.32
N PRO A 138 -10.67 14.61 -4.12
CA PRO A 138 -10.39 14.71 -5.56
C PRO A 138 -11.39 15.58 -6.33
N LEU A 139 -12.61 15.76 -5.82
CA LEU A 139 -13.63 16.66 -6.39
C LEU A 139 -13.47 18.12 -5.94
N SER A 140 -12.61 18.41 -4.95
CA SER A 140 -12.35 19.78 -4.45
C SER A 140 -11.15 20.45 -5.12
N LYS A 141 -10.37 19.73 -5.94
CA LYS A 141 -9.28 20.31 -6.72
C LYS A 141 -9.85 20.84 -8.05
N PRO A 142 -9.64 22.11 -8.42
CA PRO A 142 -10.10 22.62 -9.72
C PRO A 142 -9.42 21.83 -10.84
N THR A 143 -10.22 21.20 -11.70
CA THR A 143 -9.72 20.38 -12.81
C THR A 143 -8.93 21.25 -13.78
N LYS A 144 -7.60 21.08 -13.80
CA LYS A 144 -6.80 21.44 -14.98
C LYS A 144 -7.36 20.65 -16.18
N PRO A 145 -7.58 21.29 -17.34
CA PRO A 145 -8.19 20.62 -18.50
C PRO A 145 -7.31 19.44 -18.95
N LEU A 146 -7.97 18.36 -19.40
CA LEU A 146 -7.29 17.16 -19.88
C LEU A 146 -6.46 17.47 -21.13
N VAL A 147 -5.16 17.20 -21.07
CA VAL A 147 -4.29 17.25 -22.26
C VAL A 147 -4.65 16.09 -23.17
N SER A 148 -5.29 16.39 -24.29
CA SER A 148 -5.74 15.41 -25.28
C SER A 148 -4.57 14.91 -26.15
N ILE A 149 -3.90 13.84 -25.69
CA ILE A 149 -2.83 13.19 -26.46
C ILE A 149 -3.44 12.46 -27.66
N PHE A 150 -3.37 13.09 -28.84
CA PHE A 150 -3.93 12.55 -30.07
C PHE A 150 -3.02 11.46 -30.68
N VAL A 151 -3.29 10.21 -30.32
CA VAL A 151 -2.56 9.05 -30.89
C VAL A 151 -2.93 8.88 -32.36
N ARG A 152 -2.01 9.23 -33.27
CA ARG A 152 -2.15 8.91 -34.69
C ARG A 152 -2.13 7.39 -34.87
N LYS A 153 -3.22 6.80 -35.37
CA LYS A 153 -3.19 5.43 -35.90
C LYS A 153 -2.23 5.38 -37.09
N SER A 154 -1.31 4.41 -37.09
CA SER A 154 -0.48 4.10 -38.25
C SER A 154 -1.33 3.47 -39.36
N MET A 155 -1.42 4.15 -40.51
CA MET A 155 -1.93 3.54 -41.74
C MET A 155 -0.90 2.52 -42.29
N PRO A 156 -1.34 1.46 -42.97
CA PRO A 156 -0.43 0.56 -43.68
C PRO A 156 0.37 1.29 -44.77
N SER A 157 1.61 0.84 -45.01
CA SER A 157 2.55 1.46 -45.94
C SER A 157 2.41 0.93 -47.37
N THR A 158 2.02 1.79 -48.32
CA THR A 158 2.18 1.52 -49.75
C THR A 158 2.65 2.76 -50.51
N LEU A 159 3.91 2.70 -50.97
CA LEU A 159 4.53 3.35 -52.13
C LEU A 159 3.88 4.62 -52.74
N ALA A 160 4.55 5.78 -52.58
CA ALA A 160 5.11 6.58 -53.70
C ALA A 160 5.91 7.79 -53.17
N ALA A 161 6.99 8.18 -53.87
CA ALA A 161 7.66 9.48 -53.71
C ALA A 161 7.15 10.45 -54.80
N PRO A 162 7.36 11.78 -54.62
CA PRO A 162 8.58 12.37 -55.20
C PRO A 162 9.30 13.37 -54.27
N GLU A 163 10.41 13.93 -54.77
CA GLU A 163 11.44 14.64 -53.99
C GLU A 163 11.33 16.18 -53.99
N LEU A 164 12.34 16.81 -53.36
CA LEU A 164 12.78 18.22 -53.46
C LEU A 164 11.94 19.22 -52.62
N LYS A 165 12.54 20.26 -52.02
CA LYS A 165 13.89 20.83 -52.21
C LYS A 165 14.51 21.29 -50.87
N ARG A 166 15.83 21.15 -50.74
CA ARG A 166 16.63 21.73 -49.65
C ARG A 166 16.70 23.25 -49.78
N ARG A 167 16.75 23.99 -48.65
CA ARG A 167 17.43 25.29 -48.57
C ARG A 167 17.99 25.51 -47.18
N GLU A 168 19.28 25.83 -47.07
CA GLU A 168 19.93 26.17 -45.80
C GLU A 168 19.63 27.63 -45.37
N GLN A 169 19.67 27.92 -44.05
CA GLN A 169 20.42 29.06 -43.50
C GLN A 169 20.53 29.03 -41.96
N VAL A 170 21.67 29.51 -41.47
CA VAL A 170 22.17 29.54 -40.07
C VAL A 170 23.25 30.64 -40.01
N PRO A 171 23.55 31.33 -38.88
CA PRO A 171 22.76 31.68 -37.69
C PRO A 171 22.61 33.22 -37.55
N LYS A 172 22.23 33.72 -36.38
CA LYS A 172 22.92 34.88 -35.74
C LYS A 172 22.73 34.93 -34.22
N ILE A 173 23.70 35.51 -33.53
CA ILE A 173 23.82 35.64 -32.07
C ILE A 173 23.85 37.13 -31.72
N ILE A 174 23.14 37.57 -30.68
CA ILE A 174 23.34 38.88 -30.01
C ILE A 174 23.14 38.73 -28.49
N HIS A 175 24.11 39.27 -27.74
CA HIS A 175 24.22 39.55 -26.30
C HIS A 175 25.19 40.77 -26.18
N PRO A 176 25.44 41.42 -25.01
CA PRO A 176 24.94 41.20 -23.64
C PRO A 176 23.67 42.06 -23.34
N GLU A 177 23.34 42.78 -22.24
CA GLU A 177 23.94 43.22 -20.95
C GLU A 177 22.90 43.09 -19.79
N THR A 178 23.21 42.95 -18.49
CA THR A 178 23.99 43.72 -17.47
C THR A 178 23.35 45.09 -17.09
N GLU A 179 23.19 45.51 -15.82
CA GLU A 179 23.84 45.19 -14.53
C GLU A 179 22.89 45.22 -13.28
N VAL A 180 23.26 44.48 -12.20
CA VAL A 180 23.37 44.87 -10.74
C VAL A 180 22.16 45.57 -10.05
N ASP A 181 21.71 45.31 -8.80
CA ASP A 181 22.23 44.75 -7.51
C ASP A 181 21.02 44.16 -6.69
N ARG A 182 20.98 43.74 -5.40
CA ARG A 182 21.90 43.54 -4.24
C ARG A 182 21.33 42.41 -3.33
N GLY A 183 22.07 41.96 -2.29
CA GLY A 183 21.67 40.85 -1.40
C GLY A 183 21.28 41.19 0.05
N SER A 184 21.10 40.13 0.85
CA SER A 184 21.03 40.03 2.33
C SER A 184 19.82 40.69 3.05
N GLU A 185 19.35 40.24 4.22
CA GLU A 185 20.01 39.42 5.28
C GLU A 185 19.03 38.49 6.05
N GLU A 186 19.43 37.99 7.23
CA GLU A 186 18.81 36.88 7.98
C GLU A 186 17.58 37.25 8.85
N MET A 187 16.83 36.22 9.31
CA MET A 187 16.46 36.15 10.73
C MET A 187 16.13 34.72 11.20
N LEU A 188 16.46 34.42 12.46
CA LEU A 188 16.33 33.09 13.09
C LEU A 188 15.32 33.07 14.25
N GLY A 189 14.44 32.07 14.25
CA GLY A 189 13.95 31.42 15.46
C GLY A 189 12.78 32.06 16.24
N HIS A 190 11.70 31.29 16.38
CA HIS A 190 11.53 30.56 17.65
C HIS A 190 10.79 29.23 17.47
N ASP A 191 11.24 28.22 18.22
CA ASP A 191 10.66 26.87 18.31
C ASP A 191 9.49 26.83 19.30
N ARG A 192 8.51 25.96 19.05
CA ARG A 192 7.79 25.26 20.11
C ARG A 192 7.13 23.95 19.65
N ASP A 193 7.40 22.93 20.45
CA ASP A 193 6.62 21.69 20.62
C ASP A 193 6.61 20.68 19.47
N LYS A 194 7.83 20.24 19.15
CA LYS A 194 8.22 18.82 19.33
C LYS A 194 7.26 17.79 18.71
N ALA A 195 7.42 17.56 17.41
CA ALA A 195 7.03 16.30 16.81
C ALA A 195 7.64 15.11 17.60
N LEU A 196 6.91 13.99 17.68
CA LEU A 196 7.49 12.73 18.16
C LEU A 196 8.70 12.39 17.28
N ARG A 197 9.74 11.80 17.88
CA ARG A 197 10.94 11.37 17.16
C ARG A 197 10.60 10.14 16.32
N CYS A 198 10.08 10.36 15.12
CA CYS A 198 10.00 9.33 14.10
C CYS A 198 11.44 8.94 13.73
N PHE A 199 11.86 7.75 14.13
CA PHE A 199 13.09 7.13 13.63
C PHE A 199 13.03 7.07 12.09
N PRO A 200 14.15 7.30 11.37
CA PRO A 200 14.17 7.34 9.90
C PRO A 200 13.80 5.98 9.28
N MET A 201 12.50 5.78 9.05
CA MET A 201 11.95 4.55 8.48
C MET A 201 12.49 4.30 7.07
N LEU A 202 12.71 3.03 6.74
CA LEU A 202 13.16 2.60 5.41
C LEU A 202 12.13 2.98 4.33
N ASN A 203 12.46 3.95 3.48
CA ASN A 203 11.62 4.35 2.35
C ASN A 203 11.74 3.33 1.20
N THR A 204 10.70 2.52 1.01
CA THR A 204 10.63 1.49 -0.04
C THR A 204 9.54 1.75 -1.08
N ALA A 205 9.70 1.21 -2.29
CA ALA A 205 8.59 1.01 -3.22
C ALA A 205 8.71 -0.32 -3.98
N ILE A 206 7.57 -0.91 -4.34
CA ILE A 206 7.48 -2.10 -5.21
C ILE A 206 6.51 -1.77 -6.34
N TRP A 207 6.98 -1.76 -7.59
CA TRP A 207 6.19 -1.29 -8.73
C TRP A 207 6.27 -2.20 -9.96
N ASN A 208 5.12 -2.69 -10.41
CA ASN A 208 4.97 -3.30 -11.74
C ASN A 208 4.94 -2.21 -12.83
N VAL A 209 6.09 -2.00 -13.49
CA VAL A 209 6.30 -0.93 -14.49
C VAL A 209 5.82 -1.28 -15.89
N ARG A 210 5.48 -2.55 -16.15
CA ARG A 210 5.00 -3.08 -17.45
C ARG A 210 5.90 -2.74 -18.66
N GLY A 211 7.19 -2.55 -18.41
CA GLY A 211 8.22 -2.17 -19.37
C GLY A 211 9.09 -1.02 -18.88
N LEU A 212 10.41 -1.15 -18.99
CA LEU A 212 11.40 -0.13 -18.59
C LEU A 212 12.28 0.34 -19.77
N ASN A 213 12.07 -0.19 -20.98
CA ASN A 213 12.83 0.20 -22.17
C ASN A 213 12.51 1.63 -22.67
N ARG A 214 11.35 2.19 -22.30
CA ARG A 214 10.92 3.54 -22.72
C ARG A 214 11.46 4.62 -21.78
N ARG A 215 11.88 5.76 -22.32
CA ARG A 215 12.43 6.89 -21.53
C ARG A 215 11.42 7.50 -20.54
N ASP A 216 10.14 7.53 -20.87
CA ASP A 216 9.10 8.08 -19.99
C ASP A 216 8.84 7.20 -18.76
N HIS A 217 8.89 5.87 -18.92
CA HIS A 217 8.86 4.94 -17.78
C HIS A 217 10.13 5.08 -16.90
N GLN A 218 11.29 5.33 -17.51
CA GLN A 218 12.56 5.58 -16.79
C GLN A 218 12.55 6.90 -16.02
N VAL A 219 11.96 7.95 -16.61
CA VAL A 219 11.70 9.24 -15.93
C VAL A 219 10.82 8.99 -14.71
N ALA A 220 9.65 8.36 -14.87
CA ALA A 220 8.73 8.12 -13.76
C ALA A 220 9.32 7.29 -12.60
N VAL A 221 10.27 6.38 -12.86
CA VAL A 221 11.01 5.66 -11.79
C VAL A 221 11.98 6.60 -11.05
N ARG A 222 12.68 7.50 -11.74
CA ARG A 222 13.54 8.51 -11.08
C ARG A 222 12.72 9.51 -10.28
N ASP A 223 11.62 9.99 -10.86
CA ASP A 223 10.72 10.95 -10.23
C ASP A 223 10.22 10.35 -8.91
N LEU A 224 9.70 9.12 -8.93
CA LEU A 224 9.26 8.36 -7.75
C LEU A 224 10.37 8.21 -6.68
N VAL A 225 11.60 7.85 -7.08
CA VAL A 225 12.73 7.73 -6.16
C VAL A 225 13.09 9.07 -5.51
N SER A 226 13.04 10.17 -6.27
CA SER A 226 13.39 11.51 -5.79
C SER A 226 12.29 12.16 -4.94
N GLU A 227 11.01 12.01 -5.32
CA GLU A 227 9.84 12.58 -4.64
C GLU A 227 9.66 11.96 -3.25
N PHE A 228 9.77 10.63 -3.17
CA PHE A 228 9.58 9.88 -1.92
C PHE A 228 10.89 9.57 -1.18
N ARG A 229 12.04 10.08 -1.67
CA ARG A 229 13.38 9.85 -1.11
C ARG A 229 13.62 8.37 -0.78
N LEU A 230 13.38 7.51 -1.78
CA LEU A 230 13.48 6.06 -1.61
C LEU A 230 14.94 5.66 -1.33
N GLN A 231 15.11 4.63 -0.50
CA GLN A 231 16.38 3.94 -0.27
C GLN A 231 16.41 2.58 -1.00
N PHE A 232 15.24 1.96 -1.17
CA PHE A 232 15.04 0.66 -1.82
C PHE A 232 13.90 0.74 -2.84
N ILE A 233 14.07 0.13 -4.02
CA ILE A 233 12.98 -0.04 -4.98
C ILE A 233 13.06 -1.40 -5.67
N ALA A 234 11.90 -2.05 -5.86
CA ALA A 234 11.80 -3.24 -6.68
C ALA A 234 10.85 -3.04 -7.88
N LEU A 235 11.30 -3.42 -9.06
CA LEU A 235 10.61 -3.23 -10.34
C LEU A 235 10.18 -4.58 -10.92
N LEU A 236 8.88 -4.73 -11.18
CA LEU A 236 8.26 -5.94 -11.72
C LEU A 236 7.83 -5.70 -13.18
N GLU A 237 7.79 -6.76 -14.00
CA GLU A 237 7.59 -6.67 -15.46
C GLU A 237 8.48 -5.62 -16.15
N THR A 238 9.77 -5.56 -15.86
CA THR A 238 10.68 -4.61 -16.51
C THR A 238 10.75 -4.82 -18.04
N ARG A 239 10.52 -6.04 -18.53
CA ARG A 239 10.55 -6.44 -19.95
C ARG A 239 11.85 -6.02 -20.66
N VAL A 240 12.94 -5.86 -19.91
CA VAL A 240 14.28 -5.57 -20.41
C VAL A 240 14.97 -6.87 -20.81
N LEU A 241 15.59 -6.91 -21.99
CA LEU A 241 16.45 -8.00 -22.42
C LEU A 241 17.82 -7.89 -21.75
N GLN A 242 18.48 -9.02 -21.46
CA GLN A 242 19.78 -9.05 -20.76
C GLN A 242 20.83 -8.10 -21.39
N SER A 243 20.88 -8.03 -22.73
CA SER A 243 21.76 -7.13 -23.51
C SER A 243 21.49 -5.63 -23.32
N ASN A 244 20.38 -5.25 -22.71
CA ASN A 244 20.04 -3.85 -22.39
C ASN A 244 20.23 -3.50 -20.90
N VAL A 245 20.51 -4.48 -20.03
CA VAL A 245 20.48 -4.30 -18.56
C VAL A 245 21.32 -3.12 -18.10
N THR A 246 22.63 -3.13 -18.38
CA THR A 246 23.58 -2.10 -17.95
C THR A 246 23.19 -0.69 -18.45
N ARG A 247 22.67 -0.60 -19.68
CA ARG A 247 22.20 0.66 -20.30
C ARG A 247 20.94 1.21 -19.64
N ILE A 248 20.06 0.33 -19.15
CA ILE A 248 18.83 0.74 -18.45
C ILE A 248 19.14 1.09 -17.00
N GLN A 249 19.94 0.28 -16.29
CA GLN A 249 20.35 0.55 -14.90
C GLN A 249 21.06 1.90 -14.77
N SER A 250 22.12 2.12 -15.55
CA SER A 250 22.86 3.39 -15.58
C SER A 250 22.01 4.60 -16.04
N GLY A 251 21.03 4.39 -16.90
CA GLY A 251 20.10 5.43 -17.34
C GLY A 251 18.97 5.73 -16.36
N VAL A 252 18.65 4.81 -15.45
CA VAL A 252 17.59 4.94 -14.45
C VAL A 252 18.16 5.43 -13.13
N LEU A 253 19.07 4.70 -12.49
CA LEU A 253 19.71 5.10 -11.23
C LEU A 253 21.20 4.76 -11.30
N SER A 254 22.02 5.74 -11.66
CA SER A 254 23.45 5.58 -11.96
C SER A 254 24.35 5.39 -10.75
N ARG A 255 23.92 5.85 -9.56
CA ARG A 255 24.62 5.71 -8.26
C ARG A 255 23.96 4.69 -7.34
N TRP A 256 23.12 3.79 -7.87
CA TRP A 256 22.45 2.77 -7.08
C TRP A 256 23.02 1.40 -7.45
N ARG A 257 23.17 0.52 -6.45
CA ARG A 257 23.42 -0.89 -6.70
C ARG A 257 22.14 -1.57 -7.16
N TRP A 258 22.30 -2.60 -7.98
CA TRP A 258 21.20 -3.34 -8.61
C TRP A 258 21.42 -4.84 -8.46
N PHE A 259 20.34 -5.57 -8.17
CA PHE A 259 20.25 -7.01 -8.31
C PHE A 259 19.21 -7.36 -9.38
N VAL A 260 19.53 -8.36 -10.20
CA VAL A 260 18.59 -9.01 -11.12
C VAL A 260 19.08 -10.41 -11.44
N ASP A 261 18.17 -11.39 -11.41
CA ASP A 261 18.42 -12.69 -12.00
C ASP A 261 17.99 -12.73 -13.49
N TYR A 262 18.78 -13.42 -14.30
CA TYR A 262 18.49 -13.77 -15.69
C TYR A 262 18.77 -15.25 -15.99
N ALA A 263 19.24 -16.04 -15.02
CA ALA A 263 19.50 -17.47 -15.18
C ALA A 263 18.20 -18.29 -15.13
N GLY A 264 17.24 -17.90 -14.28
CA GLY A 264 15.95 -18.60 -14.13
C GLY A 264 14.88 -18.19 -15.15
N PRO A 265 14.13 -19.15 -15.75
CA PRO A 265 12.98 -18.86 -16.60
C PRO A 265 11.72 -18.51 -15.78
N GLY A 266 11.72 -17.35 -15.13
CA GLY A 266 10.54 -16.84 -14.43
C GLY A 266 10.80 -15.53 -13.69
N ASN A 267 11.87 -15.50 -12.91
CA ASN A 267 12.21 -14.34 -12.12
C ASN A 267 12.80 -13.24 -13.01
N ARG A 268 12.14 -12.08 -13.03
CA ARG A 268 12.63 -10.82 -13.64
C ARG A 268 12.36 -9.63 -12.72
N ILE A 269 12.36 -9.90 -11.41
CA ILE A 269 12.32 -8.89 -10.38
C ILE A 269 13.68 -8.19 -10.39
N TRP A 270 13.67 -6.90 -10.69
CA TRP A 270 14.84 -6.05 -10.50
C TRP A 270 14.74 -5.41 -9.12
N ILE A 271 15.80 -5.47 -8.32
CA ILE A 271 15.92 -4.71 -7.08
C ILE A 271 17.01 -3.66 -7.27
N ALA A 272 16.80 -2.45 -6.74
CA ALA A 272 17.81 -1.41 -6.66
C ALA A 272 17.83 -0.78 -5.27
N TRP A 273 19.00 -0.37 -4.80
CA TRP A 273 19.17 0.33 -3.54
C TRP A 273 20.26 1.40 -3.61
N ASN A 274 20.13 2.40 -2.74
CA ASN A 274 21.21 3.34 -2.47
C ASN A 274 22.16 2.74 -1.41
N ASP A 275 23.33 2.29 -1.85
CA ASP A 275 24.36 1.68 -1.00
C ASP A 275 25.09 2.67 -0.09
N GLU A 276 24.88 3.97 -0.29
CA GLU A 276 25.28 5.03 0.64
C GLU A 276 24.37 5.12 1.88
N LEU A 277 23.24 4.39 1.92
CA LEU A 277 22.24 4.47 3.00
C LEU A 277 21.83 3.09 3.57
N ILE A 278 21.77 2.06 2.72
CA ILE A 278 21.38 0.70 3.11
C ILE A 278 22.26 -0.34 2.43
N ASP A 279 22.53 -1.48 3.08
CA ASP A 279 23.07 -2.65 2.40
C ASP A 279 22.01 -3.74 2.22
N VAL A 280 22.17 -4.58 1.19
CA VAL A 280 21.14 -5.56 0.78
C VAL A 280 21.77 -6.90 0.42
N ASP A 281 21.67 -7.86 1.33
CA ASP A 281 22.01 -9.26 1.06
C ASP A 281 20.84 -9.96 0.36
N ILE A 282 21.08 -10.58 -0.80
CA ILE A 282 20.11 -11.49 -1.41
C ILE A 282 20.25 -12.86 -0.74
N LEU A 283 19.23 -13.28 0.01
CA LEU A 283 19.25 -14.52 0.79
C LEU A 283 18.70 -15.72 0.02
N ASN A 284 17.63 -15.52 -0.76
CA ASN A 284 17.00 -16.59 -1.54
C ASN A 284 16.31 -16.03 -2.80
N VAL A 285 16.34 -16.79 -3.90
CA VAL A 285 15.79 -16.41 -5.21
C VAL A 285 14.96 -17.59 -5.74
N GLY A 286 13.63 -17.45 -5.68
CA GLY A 286 12.71 -18.40 -6.29
C GLY A 286 12.33 -17.98 -7.72
N THR A 287 11.58 -18.83 -8.44
CA THR A 287 11.06 -18.51 -9.78
C THR A 287 10.10 -17.30 -9.80
N GLN A 288 9.50 -16.98 -8.65
CA GLN A 288 8.43 -16.00 -8.48
C GLN A 288 8.69 -15.00 -7.33
N PHE A 289 9.85 -15.06 -6.66
CA PHE A 289 10.19 -14.15 -5.57
C PHE A 289 11.69 -13.90 -5.44
N VAL A 290 12.06 -12.78 -4.82
CA VAL A 290 13.41 -12.53 -4.28
C VAL A 290 13.26 -12.17 -2.80
N HIS A 291 13.98 -12.88 -1.94
CA HIS A 291 14.04 -12.62 -0.51
C HIS A 291 15.42 -12.06 -0.15
N CYS A 292 15.44 -10.90 0.50
CA CYS A 292 16.65 -10.20 0.89
C CYS A 292 16.59 -9.67 2.32
N ARG A 293 17.77 -9.50 2.91
CA ARG A 293 18.00 -8.82 4.18
C ARG A 293 18.52 -7.42 3.88
N VAL A 294 17.86 -6.41 4.41
CA VAL A 294 18.21 -5.00 4.28
C VAL A 294 18.74 -4.50 5.62
N HIS A 295 19.97 -4.01 5.64
CA HIS A 295 20.57 -3.37 6.81
C HIS A 295 20.51 -1.85 6.64
N VAL A 296 19.92 -1.13 7.60
CA VAL A 296 19.76 0.33 7.57
C VAL A 296 20.89 0.97 8.35
N GLN A 297 21.84 1.60 7.65
CA GLN A 297 23.11 2.02 8.25
C GLN A 297 22.91 3.02 9.40
N ASP A 298 22.04 4.02 9.21
CA ASP A 298 21.73 5.07 10.20
C ASP A 298 21.02 4.58 11.47
N LEU A 299 20.40 3.39 11.42
CA LEU A 299 19.64 2.80 12.55
C LEU A 299 20.36 1.61 13.20
N HIS A 300 21.30 0.98 12.49
CA HIS A 300 21.78 -0.38 12.73
C HIS A 300 20.67 -1.46 12.76
N GLU A 301 19.45 -1.12 12.32
CA GLU A 301 18.32 -2.03 12.19
C GLU A 301 18.44 -2.93 10.95
N THR A 302 17.81 -4.11 11.01
CA THR A 302 17.86 -5.11 9.96
C THR A 302 16.45 -5.62 9.67
N ILE A 303 16.02 -5.49 8.42
CA ILE A 303 14.66 -5.80 7.94
C ILE A 303 14.75 -6.89 6.88
N LEU A 304 13.81 -7.83 6.88
CA LEU A 304 13.69 -8.87 5.85
C LEU A 304 12.58 -8.50 4.86
N ILE A 305 12.90 -8.48 3.57
CA ILE A 305 11.99 -8.11 2.49
C ILE A 305 11.85 -9.27 1.50
N THR A 306 10.62 -9.70 1.24
CA THR A 306 10.31 -10.66 0.17
C THR A 306 9.52 -9.96 -0.93
N VAL A 307 10.18 -9.70 -2.06
CA VAL A 307 9.53 -9.16 -3.25
C VAL A 307 8.94 -10.32 -4.05
N VAL A 308 7.66 -10.26 -4.38
CA VAL A 308 6.93 -11.35 -5.06
C VAL A 308 6.34 -10.89 -6.39
N TYR A 309 6.49 -11.71 -7.43
CA TYR A 309 5.79 -11.62 -8.70
C TYR A 309 5.23 -13.01 -9.06
N GLY A 310 4.06 -13.33 -8.48
CA GLY A 310 3.42 -14.63 -8.65
C GLY A 310 2.80 -14.83 -10.03
N ALA A 311 2.82 -16.08 -10.50
CA ALA A 311 2.20 -16.50 -11.75
C ALA A 311 0.67 -16.30 -11.73
N ASN A 312 0.07 -16.17 -12.92
CA ASN A 312 -1.39 -16.07 -13.07
C ASN A 312 -2.09 -17.44 -12.83
N ASP A 313 -1.43 -18.55 -13.15
CA ASP A 313 -1.94 -19.89 -12.92
C ASP A 313 -1.88 -20.31 -11.43
N VAL A 314 -2.85 -21.11 -10.99
CA VAL A 314 -2.96 -21.62 -9.62
C VAL A 314 -1.91 -22.70 -9.33
N SER A 315 -1.60 -23.55 -10.31
CA SER A 315 -0.65 -24.66 -10.16
C SER A 315 0.78 -24.13 -10.04
N ALA A 316 1.17 -23.21 -10.92
CA ALA A 316 2.45 -22.50 -10.86
C ALA A 316 2.65 -21.72 -9.56
N ARG A 317 1.58 -21.15 -8.97
CA ARG A 317 1.67 -20.50 -7.65
C ARG A 317 1.91 -21.46 -6.49
N ARG A 318 1.74 -22.79 -6.63
CA ARG A 318 2.04 -23.74 -5.54
C ARG A 318 3.52 -23.73 -5.16
N GLU A 319 4.40 -23.61 -6.15
CA GLU A 319 5.85 -23.50 -5.96
C GLU A 319 6.22 -22.23 -5.17
N LEU A 320 5.62 -21.09 -5.53
CA LEU A 320 5.74 -19.83 -4.79
C LEU A 320 5.27 -20.00 -3.34
N TRP A 321 4.10 -20.59 -3.11
CA TRP A 321 3.59 -20.79 -1.74
C TRP A 321 4.49 -21.71 -0.92
N GLN A 322 5.02 -22.78 -1.50
CA GLN A 322 5.98 -23.64 -0.80
C GLN A 322 7.24 -22.87 -0.41
N GLY A 323 7.87 -22.16 -1.36
CA GLY A 323 9.07 -21.36 -1.06
C GLY A 323 8.83 -20.24 -0.03
N LEU A 324 7.62 -19.68 0.06
CA LEU A 324 7.24 -18.74 1.11
C LEU A 324 7.04 -19.41 2.48
N ILE A 325 6.54 -20.66 2.52
CA ILE A 325 6.43 -21.45 3.76
C ILE A 325 7.83 -21.84 4.25
N ASP A 326 8.69 -22.32 3.36
CA ASP A 326 10.07 -22.69 3.66
C ASP A 326 10.86 -21.48 4.20
N LEU A 327 10.67 -20.30 3.59
CA LEU A 327 11.22 -19.04 4.08
C LEU A 327 10.71 -18.70 5.49
N ALA A 328 9.40 -18.82 5.75
CA ALA A 328 8.82 -18.49 7.05
C ALA A 328 9.44 -19.33 8.19
N VAL A 329 9.78 -20.59 7.93
CA VAL A 329 10.51 -21.45 8.89
C VAL A 329 11.91 -20.88 9.17
N THR A 330 12.65 -20.41 8.17
CA THR A 330 13.99 -19.82 8.35
C THR A 330 14.00 -18.40 8.93
N VAL A 331 12.95 -17.61 8.73
CA VAL A 331 12.80 -16.27 9.34
C VAL A 331 12.43 -16.39 10.83
N GLY A 332 11.71 -17.45 11.19
CA GLY A 332 11.31 -17.75 12.56
C GLY A 332 10.12 -16.92 13.03
N ASN A 333 9.50 -17.38 14.13
CA ASN A 333 8.49 -16.61 14.84
C ASN A 333 9.19 -15.48 15.64
N VAL A 334 9.43 -14.35 14.98
CA VAL A 334 9.76 -13.09 15.68
C VAL A 334 8.52 -12.69 16.50
N PRO A 335 8.63 -12.54 17.83
CA PRO A 335 7.49 -12.30 18.72
C PRO A 335 6.99 -10.85 18.74
#